data_AF-A0A0B6YML4-F1
#
_entry.id   AF-A0A0B6YML4-F1
#
_cell.length_a   1.000
_cell.length_b   1.000
_cell.length_c   1.000
_cell.angle_alpha   90.00
_cell.angle_beta   90.00
_cell.angle_gamma   90.00
#
_symmetry.space_group_name_H-M   'P 1'
#
loop_
_entity.id
_entity.type
_entity.pdbx_description
1 polymer ?
#
loop_
_entity_poly.entity_id
_entity_poly.type
_entity_poly.pdbx_seq_one_letter_code
_entity_poly.pdbx_strand_id
1 'polypeptide(L)'
;VNFTDLEKEIANLRKGLQSIEKEVEFFEKKMSYNSQDKFVSVMKDFCTVAAYNFSSVEETCNEMKQKYEMTLKAFCEDPKQIQPEDFFGCIDSFLIGMTDARHENEKFKKQKEEEEKRRQLEDQLKKEREKRVLQRQGNSTVSEKSKNMITVENIDKGEFDDLISALRTGDVFGEDMAKLAKRNRRRANNAADFSR
;
A
#
# COMPACT_ATOMS: atom_id res chain seq x y z
N VAL A 1 2.26 26.22 -5.71
CA VAL A 1 1.52 27.44 -5.30
C VAL A 1 2.31 28.61 -5.81
N ASN A 2 1.84 29.23 -6.89
CA ASN A 2 2.70 30.12 -7.66
C ASN A 2 2.66 31.51 -7.04
N PHE A 3 3.78 31.96 -6.49
CA PHE A 3 3.84 33.26 -5.82
C PHE A 3 3.58 34.41 -6.76
N THR A 4 3.96 34.29 -8.04
CA THR A 4 3.71 35.34 -9.04
C THR A 4 2.21 35.51 -9.28
N ASP A 5 1.48 34.41 -9.47
CA ASP A 5 0.04 34.45 -9.67
C ASP A 5 -0.69 34.92 -8.41
N LEU A 6 -0.28 34.43 -7.24
CA LEU A 6 -0.83 34.86 -5.97
C LEU A 6 -0.63 36.37 -5.74
N GLU A 7 0.58 36.90 -5.98
CA GLU A 7 0.87 38.32 -5.86
C GLU A 7 0.01 39.16 -6.80
N LYS A 8 -0.16 38.69 -8.04
CA LYS A 8 -1.01 39.34 -9.03
C LYS A 8 -2.47 39.37 -8.60
N GLU A 9 -2.99 38.26 -8.07
CA GLU A 9 -4.37 38.18 -7.56
C GLU A 9 -4.60 39.11 -6.36
N ILE A 10 -3.69 39.11 -5.39
CA ILE A 10 -3.74 40.03 -4.24
C ILE A 10 -3.68 41.49 -4.70
N ALA A 11 -2.82 41.81 -5.67
CA ALA A 11 -2.74 43.16 -6.23
C ALA A 11 -4.02 43.57 -6.95
N ASN A 12 -4.66 42.65 -7.67
CA ASN A 12 -5.93 42.90 -8.36
C ASN A 12 -7.06 43.16 -7.36
N LEU A 13 -7.15 42.37 -6.28
CA LEU A 13 -8.12 42.59 -5.22
C LEU A 13 -7.95 43.96 -4.56
N ARG A 14 -6.70 44.35 -4.23
CA ARG A 14 -6.39 45.66 -3.67
C ARG A 14 -6.85 46.81 -4.58
N LYS A 15 -6.52 46.72 -5.88
CA LYS A 15 -6.91 47.72 -6.88
C LYS A 15 -8.43 47.78 -7.05
N GLY A 16 -9.09 46.63 -7.08
CA GLY A 16 -10.55 46.54 -7.18
C GLY A 16 -11.23 47.25 -6.02
N LEU A 17 -10.82 46.94 -4.79
CA LEU A 17 -11.38 47.57 -3.59
C LEU A 17 -11.14 49.09 -3.58
N GLN A 18 -9.93 49.55 -3.88
CA GLN A 18 -9.63 50.99 -3.98
C GLN A 18 -10.44 51.71 -5.06
N SER A 19 -10.77 51.02 -6.16
CA SER A 19 -11.59 51.59 -7.23
C SER A 19 -13.03 51.78 -6.75
N ILE A 20 -13.57 50.78 -6.06
CA ILE A 20 -14.91 50.83 -5.46
C ILE A 20 -14.98 51.94 -4.40
N GLU A 21 -14.00 52.04 -3.51
CA GLU A 21 -13.97 53.10 -2.48
C GLU A 21 -14.01 54.51 -3.10
N LYS A 22 -13.25 54.73 -4.17
CA LYS A 22 -13.26 56.02 -4.92
C LYS A 22 -14.61 56.30 -5.58
N GLU A 23 -15.25 55.28 -6.15
CA GLU A 23 -16.58 55.41 -6.74
C GLU A 23 -17.63 55.75 -5.67
N VAL A 24 -17.59 55.07 -4.52
CA VAL A 24 -18.47 55.36 -3.38
C VAL A 24 -18.29 56.79 -2.90
N GLU A 25 -17.04 57.25 -2.72
CA GLU A 25 -16.74 58.63 -2.31
C GLU A 25 -17.24 59.65 -3.34
N PHE A 26 -17.09 59.36 -4.63
CA PHE A 26 -17.58 60.21 -5.71
C PHE A 26 -19.10 60.36 -5.66
N PHE A 27 -19.84 59.25 -5.59
CA PHE A 27 -21.30 59.29 -5.56
C PHE A 27 -21.87 59.84 -4.26
N GLU A 28 -21.16 59.67 -3.13
CA GLU A 28 -21.51 60.29 -1.86
C GLU A 28 -21.42 61.82 -1.95
N LYS A 29 -20.33 62.36 -2.51
CA LYS A 29 -20.14 63.82 -2.69
C LYS A 29 -21.12 64.44 -3.68
N LYS A 30 -21.59 63.67 -4.66
CA LYS A 30 -22.47 64.17 -5.73
C LYS A 30 -23.91 64.43 -5.25
N MET A 31 -24.26 64.10 -4.00
CA MET A 31 -25.61 64.16 -3.42
C MET A 31 -26.62 63.43 -4.32
N SER A 32 -26.91 62.15 -4.04
CA SER A 32 -27.91 61.42 -4.81
C SER A 32 -29.30 62.01 -4.55
N TYR A 33 -29.76 62.89 -5.45
CA TYR A 33 -31.09 63.50 -5.44
C TYR A 33 -32.21 62.49 -5.79
N ASN A 34 -31.86 61.23 -6.08
CA ASN A 34 -32.81 60.19 -6.42
C ASN A 34 -33.02 59.27 -5.21
N SER A 35 -34.18 59.37 -4.55
CA SER A 35 -34.47 58.61 -3.32
C SER A 35 -34.57 57.09 -3.53
N GLN A 36 -34.56 56.61 -4.79
CA GLN A 36 -34.54 55.18 -5.12
C GLN A 36 -33.13 54.60 -5.28
N ASP A 37 -32.10 55.45 -5.37
CA ASP A 37 -30.72 54.99 -5.54
C ASP A 37 -30.14 54.52 -4.20
N LYS A 38 -29.72 53.25 -4.17
CA LYS A 38 -29.14 52.59 -2.99
C LYS A 38 -27.64 52.31 -3.13
N PHE A 39 -26.99 52.76 -4.20
CA PHE A 39 -25.60 52.44 -4.48
C PHE A 39 -24.68 52.75 -3.30
N VAL A 40 -24.68 54.00 -2.82
CA VAL A 40 -23.79 54.42 -1.70
C VAL A 40 -24.06 53.62 -0.43
N SER A 41 -25.33 53.36 -0.08
CA SER A 41 -25.69 52.58 1.11
C SER A 41 -25.16 51.16 1.03
N VAL A 42 -25.43 50.45 -0.08
CA VAL A 42 -25.03 49.04 -0.25
C VAL A 42 -23.51 48.92 -0.37
N MET A 43 -22.88 49.81 -1.14
CA MET A 43 -21.46 49.73 -1.41
C MET A 43 -20.59 50.16 -0.22
N LYS A 44 -21.07 51.03 0.67
CA LYS A 44 -20.38 51.32 1.94
C LYS A 44 -20.33 50.11 2.86
N ASP A 45 -21.45 49.42 3.01
CA ASP A 45 -21.52 48.19 3.82
C ASP A 45 -20.60 47.11 3.22
N PHE A 46 -20.66 46.96 1.89
CA PHE A 46 -19.76 46.07 1.16
C PHE A 46 -18.28 46.41 1.39
N CYS A 47 -17.87 47.68 1.22
CA CYS A 47 -16.48 48.10 1.41
C CYS A 47 -15.98 47.80 2.81
N THR A 48 -16.82 47.99 3.84
CA THR A 48 -16.47 47.71 5.23
C THR A 48 -16.12 46.23 5.43
N VAL A 49 -17.00 45.33 4.96
CA VAL A 49 -16.79 43.88 5.08
C VAL A 49 -15.62 43.42 4.20
N ALA A 50 -15.56 43.93 2.96
CA ALA A 50 -14.52 43.57 2.00
C ALA A 50 -13.12 44.03 2.45
N ALA A 51 -12.99 45.23 3.01
CA ALA A 51 -11.73 45.74 3.54
C ALA A 51 -11.23 44.91 4.74
N TYR A 52 -12.13 44.55 5.66
CA TYR A 52 -11.77 43.67 6.78
C TYR A 52 -11.29 42.30 6.30
N ASN A 53 -12.06 41.65 5.43
CA ASN A 53 -11.70 40.34 4.88
C ASN A 53 -10.39 40.40 4.08
N PHE A 54 -10.21 41.45 3.26
CA PHE A 54 -9.01 41.62 2.47
C PHE A 54 -7.77 41.85 3.35
N SER A 55 -7.89 42.61 4.43
CA SER A 55 -6.81 42.79 5.41
C SER A 55 -6.36 41.45 6.00
N SER A 56 -7.30 40.58 6.36
CA SER A 56 -6.98 39.24 6.88
C SER A 56 -6.28 38.36 5.85
N VAL A 57 -6.69 38.43 4.57
CA VAL A 57 -6.03 37.72 3.47
C VAL A 57 -4.62 38.26 3.22
N GLU A 58 -4.44 39.58 3.27
CA GLU A 58 -3.15 40.24 3.10
C GLU A 58 -2.17 39.86 4.23
N GLU A 59 -2.64 39.85 5.48
CA GLU A 59 -1.88 39.38 6.63
C GLU A 59 -1.45 37.92 6.47
N THR A 60 -2.39 37.03 6.13
CA THR A 60 -2.09 35.60 5.93
C THR A 60 -1.11 35.38 4.78
N CYS A 61 -1.21 36.15 3.70
CA CYS A 61 -0.28 36.10 2.58
C CYS A 61 1.13 36.55 2.99
N ASN A 62 1.24 37.61 3.78
CA ASN A 62 2.52 38.10 4.30
C ASN A 62 3.15 37.09 5.26
N GLU A 63 2.38 36.52 6.19
CA GLU A 63 2.85 35.46 7.07
C GLU A 63 3.36 34.25 6.30
N MET A 64 2.63 33.82 5.26
CA MET A 64 3.04 32.70 4.42
C MET A 64 4.40 32.96 3.75
N LYS A 65 4.61 34.17 3.20
CA LYS A 65 5.89 34.55 2.60
C LYS A 65 7.03 34.57 3.62
N GLN A 66 6.78 35.09 4.82
CA GLN A 66 7.78 35.10 5.90
C GLN A 66 8.15 33.68 6.33
N LYS A 67 7.16 32.80 6.53
CA LYS A 67 7.37 31.38 6.88
C LYS A 67 8.14 30.65 5.78
N TYR A 68 7.84 30.94 4.52
CA TYR A 68 8.59 30.39 3.38
C TYR A 68 10.05 30.83 3.40
N GLU A 69 10.31 32.13 3.57
CA GLU A 69 11.67 32.68 3.64
C GLU A 69 12.46 32.09 4.83
N MET A 70 11.84 31.97 6.00
CA MET A 70 12.44 31.33 7.17
C MET A 70 12.76 29.87 6.92
N THR A 71 11.86 29.13 6.27
CA THR A 71 12.07 27.73 5.91
C THR A 71 13.27 27.60 4.98
N LEU A 72 13.32 28.35 3.89
CA LEU A 72 14.46 28.28 2.97
C LEU A 72 15.80 28.60 3.64
N LYS A 73 15.83 29.64 4.49
CA LYS A 73 17.02 29.96 5.28
C LYS A 73 17.45 28.82 6.19
N ALA A 74 16.50 28.10 6.79
CA ALA A 74 16.79 26.93 7.62
C ALA A 74 17.38 25.75 6.82
N PHE A 75 17.07 25.68 5.51
CA PHE A 75 17.65 24.73 4.56
C PHE A 75 18.86 25.28 3.80
N CYS A 76 19.38 26.46 4.18
CA CYS A 76 20.50 27.15 3.52
C CYS A 76 20.25 27.52 2.04
N GLU A 77 19.00 27.70 1.65
CA GLU A 77 18.59 28.10 0.29
C GLU A 77 18.38 29.62 0.17
N ASP A 78 18.56 30.17 -1.03
CA ASP A 78 18.27 31.58 -1.33
C ASP A 78 16.79 31.76 -1.72
N PRO A 79 15.97 32.50 -0.92
CA PRO A 79 14.56 32.76 -1.21
C PRO A 79 14.27 33.49 -2.52
N LYS A 80 15.27 34.09 -3.16
CA LYS A 80 15.10 34.77 -4.45
C LYS A 80 15.32 33.86 -5.64
N GLN A 81 15.95 32.71 -5.44
CA GLN A 81 16.37 31.81 -6.53
C GLN A 81 15.42 30.63 -6.71
N ILE A 82 14.67 30.27 -5.68
CA ILE A 82 13.80 29.10 -5.69
C ILE A 82 12.34 29.51 -5.49
N GLN A 83 11.44 28.94 -6.31
CA GLN A 83 10.00 29.10 -6.14
C GLN A 83 9.44 28.05 -5.17
N PRO A 84 8.28 28.29 -4.56
CA PRO A 84 7.67 27.31 -3.65
C PRO A 84 7.39 25.97 -4.30
N GLU A 85 6.97 25.96 -5.57
CA GLU A 85 6.78 24.72 -6.34
C GLU A 85 8.04 23.87 -6.39
N ASP A 86 9.19 24.49 -6.68
CA ASP A 86 10.44 23.77 -6.86
C ASP A 86 10.94 23.25 -5.51
N PHE A 87 10.90 24.11 -4.48
CA PHE A 87 11.34 23.74 -3.13
C PHE A 87 10.49 22.61 -2.54
N PHE A 88 9.17 22.78 -2.49
CA PHE A 88 8.29 21.78 -1.91
C PHE A 88 8.13 20.55 -2.82
N GLY A 89 8.29 20.70 -4.15
CA GLY A 89 8.33 19.59 -5.09
C GLY A 89 9.53 18.68 -4.89
N CYS A 90 10.70 19.24 -4.54
CA CYS A 90 11.87 18.46 -4.14
C CYS A 90 11.59 17.64 -2.88
N ILE A 91 11.00 18.25 -1.86
CA ILE A 91 10.63 17.57 -0.61
C ILE A 91 9.58 16.48 -0.86
N ASP A 92 8.55 16.76 -1.64
CA ASP A 92 7.51 15.79 -2.00
C ASP A 92 8.10 14.57 -2.71
N SER A 93 8.97 14.80 -3.70
CA SER A 93 9.69 13.74 -4.40
C SER A 93 10.54 12.89 -3.45
N PHE A 94 11.22 13.53 -2.48
CA PHE A 94 11.98 12.84 -1.45
C PHE A 94 11.08 11.98 -0.55
N LEU A 95 9.93 12.49 -0.10
CA LEU A 95 8.99 11.74 0.74
C LEU A 95 8.38 10.54 0.02
N ILE A 96 8.05 10.69 -1.26
CA ILE A 96 7.60 9.59 -2.12
C ILE A 96 8.69 8.52 -2.22
N GLY A 97 9.92 8.91 -2.61
CA GLY A 97 11.04 7.98 -2.72
C GLY A 97 11.39 7.28 -1.40
N MET A 98 11.28 7.99 -0.27
CA MET A 98 11.48 7.41 1.06
C MET A 98 10.39 6.37 1.39
N THR A 99 9.16 6.62 0.99
CA THR A 99 8.02 5.70 1.19
C THR A 99 8.19 4.45 0.34
N ASP A 100 8.56 4.62 -0.92
CA ASP A 100 8.82 3.50 -1.84
C ASP A 100 9.98 2.63 -1.33
N ALA A 101 11.10 3.25 -0.94
CA ALA A 101 12.24 2.54 -0.37
C ALA A 101 11.86 1.75 0.89
N ARG A 102 10.94 2.26 1.73
CA ARG A 102 10.43 1.52 2.90
C ARG A 102 9.65 0.29 2.47
N HIS A 103 8.74 0.42 1.52
CA HIS A 103 7.97 -0.72 1.00
C HIS A 103 8.87 -1.77 0.33
N GLU A 104 9.86 -1.33 -0.44
CA GLU A 104 10.84 -2.22 -1.07
C GLU A 104 11.68 -2.99 -0.05
N ASN A 105 12.13 -2.32 1.01
CA ASN A 105 12.88 -2.96 2.10
C ASN A 105 12.05 -4.03 2.82
N GLU A 106 10.78 -3.74 3.11
CA GLU A 106 9.85 -4.71 3.71
C GLU A 106 9.62 -5.92 2.80
N LYS A 107 9.42 -5.67 1.51
CA LYS A 107 9.26 -6.72 0.49
C LYS A 107 10.52 -7.59 0.40
N PHE A 108 11.70 -6.99 0.35
CA PHE A 108 12.98 -7.71 0.28
C PHE A 108 13.19 -8.58 1.52
N LYS A 109 12.89 -8.04 2.72
CA LYS A 109 12.96 -8.80 3.97
C LYS A 109 12.05 -10.04 3.93
N LYS A 110 10.78 -9.88 3.52
CA LYS A 110 9.84 -11.00 3.42
C LYS A 110 10.28 -12.05 2.42
N GLN A 111 10.76 -11.63 1.24
CA GLN A 111 11.25 -12.56 0.21
C GLN A 111 12.45 -13.37 0.72
N LYS A 112 13.39 -12.73 1.42
CA LYS A 112 14.54 -13.40 2.00
C LYS A 112 14.16 -14.44 3.06
N GLU A 113 13.18 -14.12 3.92
CA GLU A 113 12.65 -15.06 4.92
C GLU A 113 11.94 -16.26 4.27
N GLU A 114 11.18 -16.05 3.19
CA GLU A 114 10.51 -17.12 2.44
C GLU A 114 11.52 -18.03 1.72
N GLU A 115 12.57 -17.46 1.12
CA GLU A 115 13.62 -18.21 0.45
C GLU A 115 14.45 -19.05 1.45
N GLU A 116 14.77 -18.50 2.62
CA GLU A 116 15.47 -19.24 3.66
C GLU A 116 14.64 -20.43 4.17
N LYS A 117 13.33 -20.23 4.42
CA LYS A 117 12.42 -21.31 4.80
C LYS A 117 12.34 -22.40 3.73
N ARG A 118 12.26 -22.01 2.45
CA ARG A 118 12.25 -22.96 1.33
C ARG A 118 13.53 -23.80 1.30
N ARG A 119 14.69 -23.16 1.44
CA ARG A 119 15.99 -23.85 1.48
C ARG A 119 16.09 -24.82 2.67
N GLN A 120 15.62 -24.41 3.84
CA GLN A 120 15.58 -25.28 5.02
C GLN A 120 14.70 -26.51 4.80
N LEU A 121 13.54 -26.35 4.14
CA LEU A 121 12.63 -27.46 3.83
C LEU A 121 13.24 -28.43 2.80
N GLU A 122 13.87 -27.90 1.75
CA GLU A 122 14.57 -28.70 0.74
C GLU A 122 15.72 -29.51 1.35
N ASP A 123 16.52 -28.90 2.24
CA ASP A 123 17.62 -29.58 2.95
C ASP A 123 17.09 -30.68 3.90
N GLN A 124 15.95 -30.46 4.57
CA GLN A 124 15.30 -31.47 5.41
C GLN A 124 14.82 -32.66 4.59
N LEU A 125 14.10 -32.41 3.49
CA LEU A 125 13.61 -33.46 2.58
C LEU A 125 14.75 -34.27 1.96
N LYS A 126 15.85 -33.60 1.58
CA LYS A 126 17.04 -34.28 1.04
C LYS A 126 17.67 -35.22 2.07
N LYS A 127 17.88 -34.75 3.31
CA LYS A 127 18.41 -35.59 4.40
C LYS A 127 17.51 -36.77 4.72
N GLU A 128 16.19 -36.58 4.70
CA GLU A 128 15.24 -37.67 4.92
C GLU A 128 15.32 -38.72 3.80
N ARG A 129 15.39 -38.28 2.53
CA ARG A 129 15.53 -39.17 1.38
C ARG A 129 16.83 -39.98 1.45
N GLU A 130 17.94 -39.36 1.79
CA GLU A 130 19.23 -40.04 1.97
C GLU A 130 19.17 -41.09 3.09
N LYS A 131 18.55 -40.75 4.24
CA LYS A 131 18.35 -41.68 5.36
C LYS A 131 17.51 -42.91 4.96
N ARG A 132 16.44 -42.71 4.17
CA ARG A 132 15.60 -43.82 3.66
C ARG A 132 16.38 -44.75 2.73
N VAL A 133 17.26 -44.21 1.87
CA VAL A 133 18.11 -45.01 0.97
C VAL A 133 19.14 -45.82 1.75
N LEU A 134 19.80 -45.21 2.74
CA LEU A 134 20.77 -45.89 3.63
C LEU A 134 20.10 -47.01 4.44
N GLN A 135 18.90 -46.79 4.97
CA GLN A 135 18.15 -47.83 5.70
C GLN A 135 17.77 -49.01 4.80
N ARG A 136 17.40 -48.76 3.53
CA ARG A 136 17.11 -49.83 2.56
C ARG A 136 18.37 -50.64 2.21
N GLN A 137 19.52 -50.00 2.02
CA GLN A 137 20.77 -50.69 1.73
C GLN A 137 21.33 -51.48 2.93
N GLY A 138 21.14 -51.00 4.16
CA GLY A 138 21.57 -51.70 5.38
C GLY A 138 20.81 -52.99 5.69
N ASN A 139 19.56 -53.12 5.22
CA ASN A 139 18.78 -54.36 5.36
C ASN A 139 19.08 -55.39 4.25
N SER A 140 19.68 -54.98 3.13
CA SER A 140 20.06 -55.90 2.03
C SER A 140 21.34 -56.68 2.29
N THR A 141 22.15 -56.33 3.31
CA THR A 141 23.43 -57.00 3.60
C THR A 141 23.34 -58.21 4.55
N VAL A 142 22.12 -58.64 4.94
CA VAL A 142 21.96 -59.81 5.84
C VAL A 142 21.60 -61.11 5.09
N SER A 143 21.29 -61.07 3.78
CA SER A 143 20.77 -62.25 3.07
C SER A 143 21.62 -62.77 1.91
N GLU A 144 22.94 -62.62 1.94
CA GLU A 144 23.85 -63.24 0.97
C GLU A 144 24.85 -64.21 1.59
N LYS A 145 24.39 -65.27 2.25
CA LYS A 145 25.19 -66.51 2.41
C LYS A 145 24.32 -67.77 2.51
N SER A 146 23.71 -68.21 1.41
CA SER A 146 23.61 -69.65 1.08
C SER A 146 22.95 -69.94 -0.27
N LYS A 147 23.79 -70.46 -1.17
CA LYS A 147 23.59 -71.63 -2.06
C LYS A 147 22.36 -71.68 -3.00
N ASN A 148 22.71 -71.65 -4.30
CA ASN A 148 22.26 -72.56 -5.40
C ASN A 148 20.87 -73.22 -5.30
N MET A 149 19.94 -72.84 -6.17
CA MET A 149 19.34 -73.68 -7.25
C MET A 149 18.08 -73.01 -7.81
N ILE A 150 18.04 -72.85 -9.13
CA ILE A 150 16.93 -73.13 -10.09
C ILE A 150 15.49 -72.69 -9.72
N THR A 151 14.86 -72.08 -10.74
CA THR A 151 13.40 -71.94 -11.04
C THR A 151 12.58 -70.81 -10.41
N VAL A 152 12.00 -70.03 -11.36
CA VAL A 152 10.65 -69.46 -11.41
C VAL A 152 10.29 -68.44 -10.32
N GLU A 153 10.04 -67.21 -10.78
CA GLU A 153 9.13 -66.21 -10.19
C GLU A 153 9.04 -66.21 -8.66
N ASN A 154 10.06 -65.66 -7.98
CA ASN A 154 9.90 -65.20 -6.61
C ASN A 154 9.60 -63.69 -6.64
N ILE A 155 8.31 -63.36 -6.72
CA ILE A 155 7.80 -62.13 -6.16
C ILE A 155 8.29 -62.09 -4.72
N ASP A 156 9.19 -61.16 -4.42
CA ASP A 156 9.93 -61.10 -3.17
C ASP A 156 8.93 -61.10 -2.01
N LYS A 157 9.05 -62.09 -1.12
CA LYS A 157 8.03 -62.46 -0.13
C LYS A 157 7.72 -61.35 0.89
N GLY A 158 8.49 -60.26 0.89
CA GLY A 158 8.28 -59.05 1.67
C GLY A 158 7.61 -57.90 0.90
N GLU A 159 7.71 -57.85 -0.43
CA GLU A 159 7.06 -56.79 -1.22
C GLU A 159 5.53 -56.94 -1.23
N PHE A 160 5.04 -58.17 -1.21
CA PHE A 160 3.61 -58.43 -1.04
C PHE A 160 3.12 -58.04 0.35
N ASP A 161 3.89 -58.30 1.41
CA ASP A 161 3.50 -57.95 2.79
C ASP A 161 3.59 -56.44 3.03
N ASP A 162 4.55 -55.74 2.42
CA ASP A 162 4.63 -54.27 2.41
C ASP A 162 3.46 -53.65 1.65
N LEU A 163 3.09 -54.23 0.50
CA LEU A 163 1.93 -53.79 -0.28
C LEU A 163 0.62 -54.03 0.49
N ILE A 164 0.49 -55.20 1.14
CA ILE A 164 -0.65 -55.55 1.98
C ILE A 164 -0.70 -54.65 3.22
N SER A 165 0.44 -54.39 3.87
CA SER A 165 0.56 -53.49 5.02
C SER A 165 0.13 -52.08 4.66
N ALA A 166 0.63 -51.52 3.54
CA ALA A 166 0.24 -50.20 3.07
C ALA A 166 -1.23 -50.11 2.64
N LEU A 167 -1.82 -51.22 2.15
CA LEU A 167 -3.26 -51.34 1.90
C LEU A 167 -4.09 -51.46 3.20
N ARG A 168 -3.56 -52.11 4.24
CA ARG A 168 -4.20 -52.29 5.55
C ARG A 168 -4.13 -51.04 6.43
N THR A 169 -3.01 -50.33 6.40
CA THR A 169 -2.80 -49.05 7.10
C THR A 169 -3.45 -47.89 6.36
N GLY A 170 -3.70 -48.05 5.06
CA GLY A 170 -4.36 -47.06 4.21
C GLY A 170 -3.40 -46.03 3.61
N ASP A 171 -2.08 -46.18 3.80
CA ASP A 171 -1.05 -45.26 3.29
C ASP A 171 -0.97 -45.19 1.77
N VAL A 172 -1.41 -46.25 1.05
CA VAL A 172 -1.54 -46.24 -0.42
C VAL A 172 -2.51 -45.15 -0.90
N PHE A 173 -3.54 -44.89 -0.11
CA PHE A 173 -4.52 -43.85 -0.37
C PHE A 173 -4.05 -42.61 0.40
N GLY A 174 -3.06 -41.91 -0.15
CA GLY A 174 -2.59 -40.66 0.40
C GLY A 174 -3.74 -39.69 0.74
N GLU A 175 -3.42 -38.65 1.51
CA GLU A 175 -4.34 -37.68 2.14
C GLU A 175 -5.47 -37.11 1.25
N ASP A 176 -5.35 -37.26 -0.07
CA ASP A 176 -6.34 -36.89 -1.07
C ASP A 176 -7.59 -37.78 -1.13
N MET A 177 -7.49 -39.08 -0.82
CA MET A 177 -8.67 -39.97 -0.77
C MET A 177 -9.52 -39.72 0.49
N ALA A 178 -8.88 -39.35 1.60
CA ALA A 178 -9.59 -38.90 2.81
C ALA A 178 -10.40 -37.62 2.54
N LYS A 179 -9.85 -36.70 1.72
CA LYS A 179 -10.56 -35.49 1.27
C LYS A 179 -11.72 -35.83 0.32
N LEU A 180 -11.56 -36.81 -0.57
CA LEU A 180 -12.62 -37.25 -1.49
C LEU A 180 -13.77 -37.96 -0.76
N ALA A 181 -13.47 -38.83 0.20
CA ALA A 181 -14.46 -39.53 1.03
C ALA A 181 -15.26 -38.57 1.94
N LYS A 182 -14.60 -37.52 2.48
CA LYS A 182 -15.25 -36.48 3.29
C LYS A 182 -16.19 -35.61 2.45
N ARG A 183 -15.91 -35.42 1.16
CA ARG A 183 -16.79 -34.71 0.21
C ARG A 183 -18.06 -35.49 -0.12
N ASN A 184 -17.97 -36.83 -0.23
CA ASN A 184 -19.15 -37.67 -0.52
C ASN A 184 -20.07 -37.86 0.70
N ARG A 185 -19.55 -37.93 1.94
CA ARG A 185 -20.40 -38.01 3.15
C ARG A 185 -21.23 -36.74 3.42
N ARG A 186 -20.73 -35.56 3.03
CA ARG A 186 -21.51 -34.30 3.15
C ARG A 186 -22.69 -34.21 2.18
N ARG A 187 -22.68 -34.94 1.06
CA ARG A 187 -23.82 -34.99 0.13
C ARG A 187 -24.91 -35.99 0.55
N ALA A 188 -24.55 -37.08 1.23
CA ALA A 188 -25.53 -38.08 1.68
C ALA A 188 -26.38 -37.61 2.87
N ASN A 189 -25.82 -36.78 3.77
CA ASN A 189 -26.57 -36.26 4.93
C ASN A 189 -27.53 -35.11 4.62
N ASN A 190 -27.49 -34.52 3.43
CA ASN A 190 -28.41 -33.42 3.03
C ASN A 190 -29.60 -33.91 2.17
N ALA A 191 -29.77 -35.22 1.97
CA ALA A 191 -30.86 -35.78 1.17
C ALA A 191 -31.97 -36.46 2.00
N ALA A 192 -31.88 -36.44 3.34
CA ALA A 192 -32.82 -37.11 4.24
C ALA A 192 -33.65 -36.15 5.12
N ASP A 193 -33.73 -34.85 4.76
CA ASP A 193 -34.47 -33.85 5.54
C ASP A 193 -35.34 -32.92 4.66
N PHE A 194 -35.99 -33.51 3.65
CA PHE A 194 -37.11 -32.91 2.90
C PHE A 194 -38.10 -34.00 2.50
N SER A 195 -38.73 -34.61 3.50
CA SER A 195 -39.94 -35.42 3.33
C SER A 195 -40.67 -35.52 4.66
N ARG A 196 -41.35 -34.43 5.03
CA ARG A 196 -42.57 -34.42 5.84
C ARG A 196 -43.27 -33.09 5.72
#